data_AF-A0A6A4R8Q0-F1
#
_entry.id   AF-A0A6A4R8Q0-F1
#
_cell.length_a   1.000
_cell.length_b   1.000
_cell.length_c   1.000
_cell.angle_alpha   90.00
_cell.angle_beta   90.00
_cell.angle_gamma   90.00
#
_symmetry.space_group_name_H-M   'P 1'
#
loop_
_entity.id
_entity.type
_entity.pdbx_description
1 polymer ?
#
loop_
_entity_poly.entity_id
_entity_poly.type
_entity_poly.pdbx_seq_one_letter_code
_entity_poly.pdbx_strand_id
1 'polypeptide(L)'
;MDPKTLPTHSGPDEPTGILADGGVTAVTGGAFSSDIAADLIGALETDNVSGTTGFLTNKTVMNKARKVRDSNGHTIPLTELFHNERVESSTQVPGDIGADNDKNALIYGEWASLYIGYWSGVDLLINPYHSDVASKGGAILHAFLDADVVVRHPEGFRYAEID
;
A
#
# COMPACT_ATOMS: atom_id res chain seq x y z
N MET A 1 3.84 -15.78 4.72
CA MET A 1 3.80 -14.31 4.62
C MET A 1 2.34 -13.87 4.59
N ASP A 2 1.86 -13.09 5.58
CA ASP A 2 0.53 -12.46 5.43
C ASP A 2 0.66 -11.43 4.31
N PRO A 3 -0.13 -11.51 3.22
CA PRO A 3 -0.11 -10.49 2.17
C PRO A 3 -0.44 -9.09 2.72
N LYS A 4 -0.85 -8.92 4.00
CA LYS A 4 -1.15 -7.63 4.64
C LYS A 4 0.06 -6.74 4.89
N THR A 5 1.26 -7.25 4.68
CA THR A 5 2.46 -6.65 5.25
C THR A 5 3.13 -5.60 4.35
N LEU A 6 3.00 -5.71 3.02
CA LEU A 6 3.73 -4.89 2.02
C LEU A 6 3.81 -3.36 2.28
N PRO A 7 2.80 -2.68 2.88
CA PRO A 7 2.88 -1.22 3.00
C PRO A 7 3.53 -0.69 4.30
N THR A 8 3.62 -1.44 5.41
CA THR A 8 3.89 -0.83 6.75
C THR A 8 4.96 -1.47 7.63
N HIS A 9 5.45 -2.64 7.29
CA HIS A 9 6.20 -3.45 8.27
C HIS A 9 7.72 -3.22 8.26
N SER A 10 8.36 -3.51 9.41
CA SER A 10 9.81 -3.34 9.64
C SER A 10 10.43 -4.37 10.62
N GLY A 11 9.78 -5.52 10.82
CA GLY A 11 10.29 -6.57 11.70
C GLY A 11 11.53 -7.28 11.13
N PRO A 12 12.37 -7.92 11.97
CA PRO A 12 13.63 -8.54 11.53
C PRO A 12 13.46 -9.75 10.60
N ASP A 13 12.29 -10.39 10.62
CA ASP A 13 11.98 -11.60 9.83
C ASP A 13 10.92 -11.35 8.76
N GLU A 14 10.75 -10.08 8.34
CA GLU A 14 9.79 -9.70 7.33
C GLU A 14 10.32 -8.55 6.45
N PRO A 15 9.86 -8.43 5.19
CA PRO A 15 10.28 -7.34 4.31
C PRO A 15 10.04 -5.94 4.89
N THR A 16 10.73 -4.93 4.36
CA THR A 16 10.44 -3.54 4.73
C THR A 16 9.38 -2.98 3.81
N GLY A 17 8.27 -2.50 4.38
CA GLY A 17 7.17 -1.92 3.62
C GLY A 17 7.49 -0.50 3.12
N ILE A 18 6.79 -0.05 2.07
CA ILE A 18 7.03 1.26 1.44
C ILE A 18 6.96 2.42 2.45
N LEU A 19 5.98 2.41 3.37
CA LEU A 19 5.81 3.48 4.36
C LEU A 19 6.84 3.41 5.50
N ALA A 20 7.55 2.28 5.64
CA ALA A 20 8.59 2.08 6.63
C ALA A 20 10.00 2.38 6.06
N ASP A 21 10.13 2.55 4.74
CA ASP A 21 11.38 2.96 4.11
C ASP A 21 11.68 4.43 4.43
N GLY A 22 12.79 4.67 5.12
CA GLY A 22 13.16 6.02 5.58
C GLY A 22 13.48 7.02 4.47
N GLY A 23 13.65 6.59 3.22
CA GLY A 23 13.81 7.45 2.05
C GLY A 23 12.48 7.89 1.43
N VAL A 24 11.37 7.23 1.77
CA VAL A 24 10.03 7.58 1.30
C VAL A 24 9.46 8.64 2.24
N THR A 25 9.18 9.83 1.71
CA THR A 25 8.80 11.00 2.52
C THR A 25 7.32 11.33 2.41
N ALA A 26 6.78 11.91 3.49
CA ALA A 26 5.40 12.37 3.55
C ALA A 26 5.23 13.73 2.87
N VAL A 27 4.10 13.90 2.19
CA VAL A 27 3.51 15.19 1.82
C VAL A 27 2.46 15.56 2.86
N THR A 28 2.16 16.86 3.01
CA THR A 28 1.17 17.34 3.98
C THR A 28 -0.20 16.69 3.71
N GLY A 29 -0.75 16.03 4.73
CA GLY A 29 -2.03 15.33 4.67
C GLY A 29 -3.22 16.12 5.23
N GLY A 30 -4.30 15.40 5.55
CA GLY A 30 -5.55 15.94 6.09
C GLY A 30 -6.80 15.31 5.47
N ALA A 31 -7.91 16.05 5.43
CA ALA A 31 -9.11 15.59 4.75
C ALA A 31 -8.84 15.43 3.24
N PHE A 32 -9.22 14.28 2.67
CA PHE A 32 -8.98 14.00 1.25
C PHE A 32 -9.47 15.14 0.34
N SER A 33 -8.59 15.60 -0.55
CA SER A 33 -8.87 16.58 -1.59
C SER A 33 -8.07 16.27 -2.86
N SER A 34 -8.50 16.85 -3.99
CA SER A 34 -7.74 16.78 -5.25
C SER A 34 -6.38 17.49 -5.14
N ASP A 35 -6.27 18.48 -4.25
CA ASP A 35 -5.03 19.23 -4.01
C ASP A 35 -3.96 18.32 -3.38
N ILE A 36 -4.32 17.47 -2.40
CA ILE A 36 -3.36 16.51 -1.84
C ILE A 36 -2.89 15.51 -2.90
N ALA A 37 -3.79 15.09 -3.81
CA ALA A 37 -3.39 14.25 -4.94
C ALA A 37 -2.45 14.98 -5.89
N ALA A 38 -2.67 16.28 -6.15
CA ALA A 38 -1.79 17.11 -6.97
C ALA A 38 -0.42 17.31 -6.30
N ASP A 39 -0.39 17.55 -4.99
CA ASP A 39 0.84 17.75 -4.22
C ASP A 39 1.71 16.48 -4.22
N LEU A 40 1.09 15.30 -4.14
CA LEU A 40 1.79 14.02 -4.28
C LEU A 40 2.40 13.85 -5.69
N ILE A 41 1.67 14.24 -6.74
CA ILE A 41 2.19 14.21 -8.11
C ILE A 41 3.36 15.18 -8.27
N GLY A 42 3.17 16.44 -7.87
CA GLY A 42 4.19 17.49 -7.97
C GLY A 42 5.45 17.19 -7.16
N ALA A 43 5.33 16.45 -6.05
CA ALA A 43 6.49 15.99 -5.29
C ALA A 43 7.36 15.01 -6.10
N LEU A 44 6.77 14.06 -6.83
CA LEU A 44 7.52 13.15 -7.72
C LEU A 44 8.11 13.90 -8.93
N GLU A 45 7.36 14.85 -9.49
CA GLU A 45 7.84 15.68 -10.61
C GLU A 45 9.04 16.54 -10.20
N THR A 46 9.07 17.05 -8.96
CA THR A 46 10.19 17.81 -8.41
C THR A 46 11.48 16.99 -8.37
N ASP A 47 11.37 15.69 -8.10
CA ASP A 47 12.49 14.75 -8.12
C ASP A 47 12.81 14.22 -9.53
N ASN A 48 12.14 14.73 -10.57
CA ASN A 48 12.25 14.30 -11.96
C ASN A 48 11.98 12.80 -12.15
N VAL A 49 11.05 12.24 -11.38
CA VAL A 49 10.63 10.85 -11.53
C VAL A 49 9.80 10.72 -12.81
N SER A 50 10.25 9.85 -13.71
CA SER A 50 9.57 9.53 -14.96
C SER A 50 9.14 8.07 -14.98
N GLY A 51 8.01 7.74 -15.61
CA GLY A 51 7.57 6.35 -15.75
C GLY A 51 6.06 6.22 -15.65
N THR A 52 5.60 5.00 -15.40
CA THR A 52 4.18 4.74 -15.15
C THR A 52 3.91 4.87 -13.67
N THR A 53 3.24 5.95 -13.30
CA THR A 53 2.87 6.28 -11.93
C THR A 53 1.44 5.84 -11.60
N GLY A 54 1.10 5.86 -10.32
CA GLY A 54 -0.28 5.62 -9.88
C GLY A 54 -0.43 5.68 -8.37
N PHE A 55 -1.69 5.82 -7.95
CA PHE A 55 -2.09 5.86 -6.56
C PHE A 55 -2.43 4.46 -6.03
N LEU A 56 -2.06 4.22 -4.77
CA LEU A 56 -2.49 3.07 -3.98
C LEU A 56 -3.01 3.57 -2.63
N THR A 57 -4.24 3.18 -2.27
CA THR A 57 -4.84 3.60 -1.00
C THR A 57 -5.76 2.51 -0.42
N ASN A 58 -6.46 2.82 0.67
CA ASN A 58 -7.40 1.91 1.32
C ASN A 58 -8.86 2.25 0.98
N LYS A 59 -9.78 1.37 1.39
CA LYS A 59 -11.21 1.54 1.13
C LYS A 59 -11.82 2.80 1.78
N THR A 60 -11.24 3.28 2.88
CA THR A 60 -11.74 4.46 3.62
C THR A 60 -11.50 5.73 2.81
N VAL A 61 -10.29 5.91 2.29
CA VAL A 61 -9.95 7.04 1.40
C VAL A 61 -10.80 6.99 0.14
N MET A 62 -10.93 5.82 -0.50
CA MET A 62 -11.78 5.69 -1.69
C MET A 62 -13.26 6.02 -1.43
N ASN A 63 -13.78 5.71 -0.24
CA ASN A 63 -15.13 6.08 0.16
C ASN A 63 -15.26 7.60 0.32
N LYS A 64 -14.24 8.27 0.87
CA LYS A 64 -14.20 9.74 0.97
C LYS A 64 -14.14 10.38 -0.42
N ALA A 65 -13.23 9.92 -1.28
CA ALA A 65 -13.08 10.40 -2.65
C ALA A 65 -14.39 10.31 -3.46
N ARG A 66 -15.10 9.17 -3.37
CA ARG A 66 -16.40 8.95 -4.05
C ARG A 66 -17.54 9.87 -3.56
N LYS A 67 -17.36 10.53 -2.42
CA LYS A 67 -18.36 11.41 -1.80
C LYS A 67 -18.05 12.89 -2.00
N VAL A 68 -16.91 13.23 -2.59
CA VAL A 68 -16.54 14.64 -2.85
C VAL A 68 -17.54 15.26 -3.83
N ARG A 69 -17.96 16.48 -3.52
CA ARG A 69 -18.90 17.26 -4.33
C ARG A 69 -18.37 18.67 -4.55
N ASP A 70 -18.77 19.27 -5.67
CA ASP A 70 -18.55 20.70 -5.92
C ASP A 70 -19.46 21.58 -5.04
N SER A 71 -19.28 22.90 -5.13
CA SER A 71 -20.10 23.88 -4.40
C SER A 71 -21.59 23.85 -4.77
N ASN A 72 -21.93 23.26 -5.92
CA ASN A 72 -23.29 23.13 -6.43
C ASN A 72 -23.93 21.79 -6.03
N GLY A 73 -23.19 20.92 -5.33
CA GLY A 73 -23.65 19.62 -4.85
C GLY A 73 -23.50 18.47 -5.85
N HIS A 74 -22.85 18.69 -7.00
CA HIS A 74 -22.55 17.64 -7.97
C HIS A 74 -21.37 16.80 -7.51
N THR A 75 -21.47 15.47 -7.67
CA THR A 75 -20.37 14.56 -7.38
C THR A 75 -19.24 14.76 -8.40
N ILE A 76 -18.03 14.95 -7.91
CA ILE A 76 -16.84 15.07 -8.76
C ILE A 76 -16.38 13.65 -9.15
N PRO A 77 -16.14 13.35 -10.43
CA PRO A 77 -15.61 12.07 -10.86
C PRO A 77 -14.24 11.77 -10.25
N LEU A 78 -13.98 10.50 -9.92
CA LEU A 78 -12.67 10.05 -9.41
C LEU A 78 -11.51 10.41 -10.34
N THR A 79 -11.74 10.35 -11.66
CA THR A 79 -10.72 10.70 -12.66
C THR A 79 -10.24 12.14 -12.52
N GLU A 80 -11.11 13.06 -12.10
CA GLU A 80 -10.73 14.46 -11.88
C GLU A 80 -10.03 14.65 -10.53
N LEU A 81 -10.48 13.94 -9.49
CA LEU A 81 -9.87 14.01 -8.15
C LEU A 81 -8.46 13.41 -8.08
N PHE A 82 -8.13 12.51 -8.99
CA PHE A 82 -6.82 11.87 -9.11
C PHE A 82 -6.08 12.26 -10.40
N HIS A 83 -6.45 13.38 -11.04
CA HIS A 83 -5.72 13.94 -12.20
C HIS A 83 -5.51 12.97 -13.38
N ASN A 84 -6.49 12.11 -13.63
CA ASN A 84 -6.47 11.00 -14.60
C ASN A 84 -5.40 9.93 -14.37
N GLU A 85 -4.72 9.94 -13.22
CA GLU A 85 -3.82 8.87 -12.82
C GLU A 85 -4.59 7.61 -12.42
N ARG A 86 -3.93 6.46 -12.55
CA ARG A 86 -4.49 5.19 -12.07
C ARG A 86 -4.58 5.22 -10.55
N VAL A 87 -5.72 4.80 -9.99
CA VAL A 87 -5.89 4.63 -8.54
C VAL A 87 -6.39 3.23 -8.22
N GLU A 88 -5.69 2.55 -7.33
CA GLU A 88 -6.05 1.23 -6.84
C GLU A 88 -6.28 1.24 -5.33
N SER A 89 -7.15 0.35 -4.86
CA SER A 89 -7.47 0.24 -3.44
C SER A 89 -7.27 -1.17 -2.93
N SER A 90 -6.65 -1.29 -1.75
CA SER A 90 -6.38 -2.58 -1.12
C SER A 90 -6.65 -2.51 0.38
N THR A 91 -7.08 -3.63 0.96
CA THR A 91 -7.20 -3.76 2.43
C THR A 91 -5.86 -3.89 3.13
N GLN A 92 -4.78 -4.09 2.36
CA GLN A 92 -3.43 -4.23 2.90
C GLN A 92 -2.80 -2.87 3.17
N VAL A 93 -3.34 -1.80 2.55
CA VAL A 93 -2.91 -0.43 2.81
C VAL A 93 -3.48 0.00 4.16
N PRO A 94 -2.64 0.48 5.09
CA PRO A 94 -3.03 0.76 6.46
C PRO A 94 -4.03 1.90 6.58
N GLY A 95 -4.81 1.83 7.66
CA GLY A 95 -5.75 2.85 8.12
C GLY A 95 -5.42 3.38 9.51
N ASP A 96 -4.19 3.12 9.95
CA ASP A 96 -3.66 3.28 11.29
C ASP A 96 -2.25 3.88 11.28
N ILE A 97 -1.97 4.80 10.34
CA ILE A 97 -0.72 5.57 10.28
C ILE A 97 -0.86 6.92 10.99
N GLY A 98 0.25 7.68 11.04
CA GLY A 98 0.31 8.97 11.73
C GLY A 98 0.58 8.84 13.22
N ALA A 99 0.80 9.98 13.88
CA ALA A 99 1.22 10.01 15.29
C ALA A 99 0.22 9.34 16.25
N ASP A 100 -1.08 9.45 15.96
CA ASP A 100 -2.17 8.91 16.78
C ASP A 100 -2.72 7.57 16.24
N ASN A 101 -2.11 7.00 15.18
CA ASN A 101 -2.58 5.80 14.47
C ASN A 101 -4.06 5.89 14.02
N ASP A 102 -4.49 7.07 13.59
CA ASP A 102 -5.87 7.37 13.18
C ASP A 102 -5.99 7.79 11.70
N LYS A 103 -4.86 7.76 10.96
CA LYS A 103 -4.80 8.21 9.56
C LYS A 103 -4.70 7.06 8.58
N ASN A 104 -5.16 7.32 7.37
CA ASN A 104 -5.18 6.42 6.24
C ASN A 104 -4.04 6.75 5.28
N ALA A 105 -3.34 5.74 4.78
CA ALA A 105 -2.30 5.95 3.78
C ALA A 105 -2.90 6.24 2.38
N LEU A 106 -2.49 7.34 1.78
CA LEU A 106 -2.58 7.58 0.34
C LEU A 106 -1.16 7.62 -0.23
N ILE A 107 -0.81 6.62 -1.04
CA ILE A 107 0.53 6.47 -1.63
C ILE A 107 0.44 6.84 -3.11
N TYR A 108 1.40 7.63 -3.58
CA TYR A 108 1.64 7.84 -5.00
C TYR A 108 3.06 7.41 -5.33
N GLY A 109 3.23 6.67 -6.42
CA GLY A 109 4.53 6.12 -6.75
C GLY A 109 4.74 5.72 -8.20
N GLU A 110 6.01 5.62 -8.58
CA GLU A 110 6.50 4.97 -9.79
C GLU A 110 6.74 3.49 -9.47
N TRP A 111 5.78 2.64 -9.84
CA TRP A 111 5.74 1.27 -9.34
C TRP A 111 6.80 0.34 -9.95
N ALA A 112 7.48 0.73 -11.03
CA ALA A 112 8.61 -0.06 -11.55
C ALA A 112 9.85 0.04 -10.65
N SER A 113 9.90 0.99 -9.71
CA SER A 113 10.98 1.12 -8.70
C SER A 113 10.74 0.29 -7.43
N LEU A 114 9.61 -0.42 -7.33
CA LEU A 114 9.35 -1.40 -6.27
C LEU A 114 9.72 -2.80 -6.74
N TYR A 115 10.74 -3.40 -6.13
CA TYR A 115 11.19 -4.74 -6.48
C TYR A 115 10.67 -5.76 -5.48
N ILE A 116 10.11 -6.84 -6.02
CA ILE A 116 9.65 -7.98 -5.23
C ILE A 116 10.45 -9.20 -5.71
N GLY A 117 11.27 -9.74 -4.82
CA GLY A 117 12.07 -10.94 -5.05
C GLY A 117 11.36 -12.18 -4.52
N TYR A 118 11.35 -13.25 -5.31
CA TYR A 118 10.89 -14.58 -4.90
C TYR A 118 12.05 -15.57 -5.10
N TRP A 119 12.38 -16.34 -4.07
CA TRP A 119 13.46 -17.33 -4.14
C TRP A 119 12.95 -18.73 -4.50
N SER A 120 11.67 -19.00 -4.28
CA SER A 120 10.95 -20.19 -4.74
C SER A 120 9.45 -19.86 -4.91
N GLY A 121 8.67 -20.88 -5.32
CA GLY A 121 7.21 -20.80 -5.25
C GLY A 121 6.69 -21.00 -3.82
N VAL A 122 5.37 -21.17 -3.68
CA VAL A 122 4.81 -21.59 -2.40
C VAL A 122 5.07 -23.09 -2.18
N ASP A 123 5.86 -23.42 -1.17
CA ASP A 123 6.16 -24.81 -0.81
C ASP A 123 5.09 -25.34 0.14
N LEU A 124 4.40 -26.41 -0.29
CA LEU A 124 3.31 -27.02 0.46
C LEU A 124 3.76 -28.35 1.09
N LEU A 125 3.73 -28.41 2.43
CA LEU A 125 4.04 -29.62 3.20
C LEU A 125 2.80 -30.06 3.99
N ILE A 126 2.30 -31.25 3.67
CA ILE A 126 1.16 -31.86 4.36
C ILE A 126 1.67 -32.88 5.39
N ASN A 127 1.25 -32.73 6.64
CA ASN A 127 1.52 -33.67 7.72
C ASN A 127 0.21 -34.26 8.27
N PRO A 128 -0.20 -35.46 7.80
CA PRO A 128 -1.37 -36.17 8.32
C PRO A 128 -1.09 -36.93 9.62
N TYR A 129 0.18 -37.02 10.05
CA TYR A 129 0.61 -37.83 11.20
C TYR A 129 0.83 -36.99 12.47
N HIS A 130 0.61 -35.68 12.44
CA HIS A 130 0.77 -34.83 13.61
C HIS A 130 -0.23 -35.24 14.71
N SER A 131 0.24 -35.33 15.95
CA SER A 131 -0.54 -35.84 17.10
C SER A 131 -1.89 -35.16 17.28
N ASP A 132 -1.97 -33.88 16.92
CA ASP A 132 -3.16 -33.05 17.12
C ASP A 132 -4.32 -33.37 16.16
N VAL A 133 -3.99 -33.96 15.00
CA VAL A 133 -4.93 -34.18 13.88
C VAL A 133 -5.07 -35.64 13.47
N ALA A 134 -4.04 -36.46 13.71
CA ALA A 134 -3.98 -37.84 13.21
C ALA A 134 -5.13 -38.73 13.69
N SER A 135 -5.50 -38.64 14.97
CA SER A 135 -6.61 -39.41 15.55
C SER A 135 -8.00 -38.94 15.13
N LYS A 136 -8.08 -37.74 14.52
CA LYS A 136 -9.34 -37.10 14.10
C LYS A 136 -9.54 -37.15 12.58
N GLY A 137 -8.65 -37.83 11.85
CA GLY A 137 -8.68 -37.89 10.39
C GLY A 137 -8.34 -36.55 9.72
N GLY A 138 -7.68 -35.63 10.43
CA GLY A 138 -7.25 -34.34 9.89
C GLY A 138 -5.80 -34.37 9.37
N ALA A 139 -5.37 -33.28 8.75
CA ALA A 139 -3.99 -33.04 8.36
C ALA A 139 -3.61 -31.58 8.64
N ILE A 140 -2.34 -31.35 8.95
CA ILE A 140 -1.77 -30.00 9.02
C ILE A 140 -1.11 -29.69 7.67
N LEU A 141 -1.40 -28.53 7.10
CA LEU A 141 -0.73 -28.01 5.91
C LEU A 141 0.16 -26.84 6.30
N HIS A 142 1.47 -26.96 6.06
CA HIS A 142 2.40 -25.84 6.11
C HIS A 142 2.60 -25.29 4.69
N ALA A 143 2.57 -23.97 4.57
CA ALA A 143 2.85 -23.26 3.32
C ALA A 143 3.98 -22.27 3.58
N PHE A 144 5.12 -22.46 2.91
CA PHE A 144 6.28 -21.58 3.00
C PHE A 144 6.39 -20.73 1.73
N LEU A 145 6.84 -19.49 1.90
CA LEU A 145 7.08 -18.55 0.82
C LEU A 145 8.22 -17.63 1.25
N ASP A 146 9.33 -17.73 0.53
CA ASP A 146 10.50 -16.88 0.74
C ASP A 146 10.47 -15.74 -0.27
N ALA A 147 10.17 -14.54 0.22
CA ALA A 147 10.05 -13.34 -0.58
C ALA A 147 10.57 -12.12 0.18
N ASP A 148 11.04 -11.14 -0.59
CA ASP A 148 11.54 -9.86 -0.07
C ASP A 148 11.11 -8.71 -0.98
N VAL A 149 11.10 -7.50 -0.41
CA VAL A 149 10.67 -6.29 -1.08
C VAL A 149 11.69 -5.19 -0.83
N VAL A 150 12.04 -4.47 -1.89
CA VAL A 150 12.97 -3.34 -1.84
C VAL A 150 12.39 -2.18 -2.63
N VAL A 151 12.42 -0.99 -2.02
CA VAL A 151 12.21 0.27 -2.71
C VAL A 151 13.54 0.71 -3.31
N ARG A 152 13.74 0.51 -4.62
CA ARG A 152 15.03 0.78 -5.27
C ARG A 152 15.35 2.29 -5.31
N HIS A 153 14.32 3.09 -5.56
CA HIS A 153 14.39 4.55 -5.66
C HIS A 153 13.31 5.15 -4.74
N PRO A 154 13.62 5.41 -3.46
CA PRO A 154 12.65 5.96 -2.51
C PRO A 154 12.08 7.33 -2.93
N GLU A 155 12.84 8.12 -3.69
CA GLU A 155 12.38 9.35 -4.34
C GLU A 155 11.20 9.13 -5.30
N GLY A 156 11.05 7.90 -5.82
CA GLY A 156 9.94 7.49 -6.68
C GLY A 156 8.62 7.25 -5.94
N PHE A 157 8.54 7.46 -4.62
CA PHE A 157 7.34 7.26 -3.82
C PHE A 157 7.13 8.42 -2.84
N ARG A 158 5.87 8.83 -2.69
CA ARG A 158 5.42 9.78 -1.65
C ARG A 158 4.12 9.27 -1.05
N TYR A 159 3.85 9.66 0.19
CA TYR A 159 2.59 9.34 0.83
C TYR A 159 2.01 10.56 1.56
N ALA A 160 0.70 10.54 1.78
CA ALA A 160 0.01 11.49 2.62
C ALA A 160 -0.85 10.76 3.66
N GLU A 161 -0.96 11.37 4.82
CA GLU A 161 -1.81 10.92 5.92
C GLU A 161 -3.21 11.51 5.77
N ILE A 162 -4.18 10.68 5.40
CA ILE A 162 -5.56 11.13 5.16
C ILE A 162 -6.43 10.83 6.38
N ASP A 163 -7.23 11.82 6.80
CA ASP A 163 -8.22 11.64 7.89
C ASP A 163 -9.16 10.46 7.64
#